data_AF-A0A3A9DW82-F1
#
_entry.id   AF-A0A3A9DW82-F1
#
_cell.length_a   1.000
_cell.length_b   1.000
_cell.length_c   1.000
_cell.angle_alpha   90.00
_cell.angle_beta   90.00
_cell.angle_gamma   90.00
#
_symmetry.space_group_name_H-M   'P 1'
#
loop_
_entity.id
_entity.type
_entity.pdbx_description
1 polymer ?
#
loop_
_entity_poly.entity_id
_entity_poly.type
_entity_poly.pdbx_seq_one_letter_code
_entity_poly.pdbx_strand_id
1 'polypeptide(L)'
;WYAVSGTVTIDQPITVTGAVNLILADGCTLNAEKGIVVETGNSLTIYAQSGGTGTLNATGVFFRNGATYESNASAGIGGSGTAPDSGAITIHGGVINATGGGQSGYCSGAGIGGGTLSSGNGGSSGAVIILGGTVTANSGEGFVAGAGIGGGGSPQDTGGTGDNITIYGGSVTAASTGIQSGGAGIGGGGGFTGGGAGSNIQIYGGTIKATGSSFGAGIGGGGSTSSPNSSYKSGDGAVTISGGTVTAVGGDYAAGIGGGGGYYYSTQYTSGGCTGGTGSVTISGGIVDASSPTEVAWEGYEGAPIGNGGNAGDTAATVSKTNAIVFENGAGTVCGAVTLDGSYTVPGDYTLNIPVGASLSGSGTLSGGNAFTTENLTADMISVPTNLYYNGEDRTADITTELSGELDKGITICGQTFAVSGWTVEVSRTDDLHYTATYTNT
;
A
#
# COMPACT_ATOMS: atom_id res chain seq x y z
N TRP A 1 -8.50 -22.07 23.80
CA TRP A 1 -7.70 -20.92 24.27
C TRP A 1 -6.35 -21.44 24.69
N TYR A 2 -5.28 -20.75 24.30
CA TYR A 2 -3.90 -21.06 24.66
C TYR A 2 -3.21 -19.76 25.08
N ALA A 3 -2.27 -19.83 26.02
CA ALA A 3 -1.47 -18.69 26.43
C ALA A 3 0.01 -19.06 26.39
N VAL A 4 0.82 -18.19 25.82
CA VAL A 4 2.28 -18.34 25.79
C VAL A 4 2.85 -17.79 27.10
N SER A 5 3.67 -18.59 27.77
CA SER A 5 4.35 -18.22 29.01
C SER A 5 5.84 -18.52 28.88
N GLY A 6 6.68 -17.51 29.05
CA GLY A 6 8.11 -17.60 28.80
C GLY A 6 8.44 -17.71 27.30
N THR A 7 9.60 -18.28 27.00
CA THR A 7 10.01 -18.58 25.62
C THR A 7 9.66 -20.02 25.30
N VAL A 8 8.78 -20.23 24.33
CA VAL A 8 8.32 -21.54 23.86
C VAL A 8 8.77 -21.72 22.41
N THR A 9 9.43 -22.84 22.12
CA THR A 9 9.77 -23.23 20.75
C THR A 9 9.08 -24.53 20.41
N ILE A 10 8.41 -24.56 19.25
CA ILE A 10 7.79 -25.76 18.69
C ILE A 10 8.41 -25.99 17.31
N ASP A 11 9.10 -27.12 17.18
CA ASP A 11 9.88 -27.51 16.00
C ASP A 11 9.08 -28.35 14.99
N GLN A 12 7.79 -28.57 15.26
CA GLN A 12 6.82 -29.20 14.37
C GLN A 12 5.76 -28.20 13.92
N PRO A 13 5.05 -28.46 12.81
CA PRO A 13 3.95 -27.59 12.40
C PRO A 13 2.88 -27.52 13.49
N ILE A 14 2.45 -26.31 13.86
CA ILE A 14 1.36 -26.12 14.82
C ILE A 14 0.04 -26.13 14.04
N THR A 15 -0.76 -27.19 14.17
CA THR A 15 -2.05 -27.26 13.49
C THR A 15 -3.17 -26.66 14.35
N VAL A 16 -3.94 -25.76 13.75
CA VAL A 16 -5.16 -25.17 14.33
C VAL A 16 -6.38 -25.96 13.89
N THR A 17 -7.16 -26.46 14.84
CA THR A 17 -8.43 -27.17 14.60
C THR A 17 -9.58 -26.48 15.30
N GLY A 18 -10.64 -26.15 14.56
CA GLY A 18 -11.76 -25.34 15.02
C GLY A 18 -11.39 -23.86 15.20
N ALA A 19 -12.00 -23.21 16.18
CA ALA A 19 -11.72 -21.82 16.53
C ALA A 19 -10.74 -21.75 17.70
N VAL A 20 -9.54 -21.23 17.45
CA VAL A 20 -8.47 -21.12 18.45
C VAL A 20 -8.18 -19.67 18.77
N ASN A 21 -8.09 -19.37 20.07
CA ASN A 21 -7.63 -18.10 20.61
C ASN A 21 -6.26 -18.30 21.26
N LEU A 22 -5.26 -17.53 20.84
CA LEU A 22 -3.89 -17.52 21.37
C LEU A 22 -3.63 -16.19 22.09
N ILE A 23 -3.11 -16.23 23.31
CA ILE A 23 -2.69 -15.06 24.07
C ILE A 23 -1.16 -15.04 24.13
N LEU A 24 -0.55 -13.95 23.64
CA LEU A 24 0.86 -13.64 23.80
C LEU A 24 1.02 -12.79 25.07
N ALA A 25 1.49 -13.40 26.16
CA ALA A 25 1.77 -12.67 27.39
C ALA A 25 2.96 -11.72 27.20
N ASP A 26 2.98 -10.62 27.95
CA ASP A 26 4.04 -9.62 27.86
C ASP A 26 5.42 -10.24 28.17
N GLY A 27 6.42 -9.88 27.38
CA GLY A 27 7.79 -10.39 27.44
C GLY A 27 7.95 -11.87 27.07
N CYS A 28 6.89 -12.55 26.62
CA CYS A 28 6.93 -13.96 26.23
C CYS A 28 7.07 -14.11 24.71
N THR A 29 7.62 -15.24 24.27
CA THR A 29 7.87 -15.52 22.85
C THR A 29 7.41 -16.92 22.49
N LEU A 30 6.64 -17.05 21.41
CA LEU A 30 6.38 -18.32 20.74
C LEU A 30 7.15 -18.37 19.41
N ASN A 31 8.03 -19.36 19.28
CA ASN A 31 8.70 -19.69 18.03
C ASN A 31 8.03 -20.93 17.42
N ALA A 32 7.26 -20.73 16.36
CA ALA A 32 6.68 -21.77 15.53
C ALA A 32 7.59 -22.00 14.31
N GLU A 33 8.60 -22.85 14.48
CA GLU A 33 9.69 -23.00 13.49
C GLU A 33 9.25 -23.68 12.19
N LYS A 34 8.08 -24.32 12.20
CA LYS A 34 7.44 -24.89 11.00
C LYS A 34 6.05 -24.31 10.75
N GLY A 35 5.85 -23.08 11.21
CA GLY A 35 4.66 -22.29 10.96
C GLY A 35 3.46 -22.71 11.79
N ILE A 36 2.38 -21.95 11.61
CA ILE A 36 1.07 -22.25 12.18
C ILE A 36 0.11 -22.54 11.04
N VAL A 37 -0.34 -23.78 10.95
CA VAL A 37 -1.25 -24.26 9.92
C VAL A 37 -2.68 -23.98 10.33
N VAL A 38 -3.34 -23.09 9.59
CA VAL A 38 -4.76 -22.73 9.73
C VAL A 38 -5.41 -23.04 8.39
N GLU A 39 -5.99 -24.24 8.25
CA GLU A 39 -6.67 -24.66 7.02
C GLU A 39 -8.08 -24.09 6.93
N THR A 40 -8.65 -24.06 5.72
CA THR A 40 -10.05 -23.67 5.45
C THR A 40 -11.03 -24.29 6.46
N GLY A 41 -11.92 -23.45 6.99
CA GLY A 41 -12.91 -23.85 8.01
C GLY A 41 -12.41 -23.71 9.46
N ASN A 42 -11.11 -23.49 9.68
CA ASN A 42 -10.55 -23.19 11.00
C ASN A 42 -10.29 -21.69 11.17
N SER A 43 -10.05 -21.26 12.41
CA SER A 43 -9.68 -19.87 12.69
C SER A 43 -8.67 -19.73 13.82
N LEU A 44 -7.77 -18.77 13.67
CA LEU A 44 -6.80 -18.37 14.67
C LEU A 44 -6.99 -16.88 15.01
N THR A 45 -7.29 -16.61 16.27
CA THR A 45 -7.32 -15.25 16.81
C THR A 45 -6.16 -15.07 17.78
N ILE A 46 -5.32 -14.07 17.54
CA ILE A 46 -4.13 -13.76 18.34
C ILE A 46 -4.40 -12.49 19.15
N TYR A 47 -4.21 -12.58 20.46
CA TYR A 47 -4.30 -11.50 21.41
C TYR A 47 -2.92 -11.22 22.01
N ALA A 48 -2.68 -9.98 22.41
CA ALA A 48 -1.58 -9.62 23.28
C ALA A 48 -2.09 -8.80 24.46
N GLN A 49 -1.34 -8.80 25.55
CA GLN A 49 -1.62 -7.95 26.70
C GLN A 49 -1.35 -6.47 26.38
N SER A 50 -1.78 -5.56 27.26
CA SER A 50 -1.69 -4.12 27.02
C SER A 50 -0.27 -3.59 26.79
N GLY A 51 0.77 -4.29 27.28
CA GLY A 51 2.15 -3.95 26.97
C GLY A 51 2.53 -4.22 25.52
N GLY A 52 1.81 -5.12 24.84
CA GLY A 52 1.98 -5.43 23.42
C GLY A 52 3.33 -6.10 23.09
N THR A 53 4.05 -6.59 24.11
CA THR A 53 5.44 -7.09 23.93
C THR A 53 5.53 -8.58 23.67
N GLY A 54 4.43 -9.31 23.86
CA GLY A 54 4.34 -10.73 23.52
C GLY A 54 4.61 -10.94 22.03
N THR A 55 5.52 -11.86 21.72
CA THR A 55 6.06 -12.08 20.37
C THR A 55 5.67 -13.45 19.82
N LEU A 56 5.25 -13.48 18.55
CA LEU A 56 5.08 -14.69 17.76
C LEU A 56 6.02 -14.64 16.57
N ASN A 57 6.94 -15.59 16.47
CA ASN A 57 7.76 -15.84 15.29
C ASN A 57 7.25 -17.11 14.63
N ALA A 58 6.71 -17.01 13.42
CA ALA A 58 6.19 -18.14 12.66
C ALA A 58 6.90 -18.24 11.31
N THR A 59 7.55 -19.37 11.04
CA THR A 59 8.29 -19.59 9.81
C THR A 59 7.78 -20.83 9.11
N GLY A 60 7.23 -20.65 7.91
CA GLY A 60 6.73 -21.76 7.11
C GLY A 60 7.86 -22.67 6.62
N VAL A 61 7.48 -23.84 6.11
CA VAL A 61 8.40 -24.85 5.60
C VAL A 61 8.35 -24.93 4.09
N PHE A 62 9.51 -25.07 3.47
CA PHE A 62 9.64 -25.56 2.10
C PHE A 62 9.93 -27.06 2.13
N PHE A 63 9.24 -27.81 1.28
CA PHE A 63 9.46 -29.23 1.11
C PHE A 63 9.63 -29.55 -0.37
N ARG A 64 10.69 -30.27 -0.70
CA ARG A 64 10.91 -30.85 -2.03
C ARG A 64 10.97 -32.37 -1.96
N ASN A 65 10.11 -33.02 -2.73
CA ASN A 65 10.18 -34.47 -2.90
C ASN A 65 11.16 -34.79 -4.04
N GLY A 66 12.27 -35.45 -3.73
CA GLY A 66 13.27 -35.81 -4.74
C GLY A 66 12.82 -36.88 -5.75
N ALA A 67 11.76 -37.65 -5.43
CA ALA A 67 11.24 -38.70 -6.31
C ALA A 67 10.15 -38.19 -7.26
N THR A 68 9.24 -37.33 -6.77
CA THR A 68 8.13 -36.77 -7.54
C THR A 68 8.43 -35.39 -8.10
N TYR A 69 9.53 -34.75 -7.68
CA TYR A 69 9.91 -33.36 -7.98
C TYR A 69 8.90 -32.32 -7.49
N GLU A 70 7.96 -32.72 -6.62
CA GLU A 70 7.00 -31.81 -6.00
C GLU A 70 7.75 -30.83 -5.10
N SER A 71 7.39 -29.54 -5.21
CA SER A 71 7.92 -28.45 -4.40
C SER A 71 6.75 -27.70 -3.77
N ASN A 72 6.61 -27.82 -2.45
CA ASN A 72 5.53 -27.23 -1.69
C ASN A 72 6.10 -26.24 -0.67
N ALA A 73 5.35 -25.20 -0.34
CA ALA A 73 5.71 -24.25 0.69
C ALA A 73 4.49 -23.92 1.56
N SER A 74 4.62 -23.92 2.88
CA SER A 74 3.56 -23.42 3.75
C SER A 74 3.66 -21.91 3.93
N ALA A 75 2.56 -21.28 4.31
CA ALA A 75 2.63 -19.95 4.89
C ALA A 75 3.36 -19.96 6.24
N GLY A 76 3.79 -18.79 6.71
CA GLY A 76 4.23 -18.62 8.10
C GLY A 76 3.06 -18.84 9.06
N ILE A 77 1.94 -18.20 8.78
CA ILE A 77 0.65 -18.39 9.47
C ILE A 77 -0.45 -18.56 8.40
N GLY A 78 -1.06 -19.74 8.30
CA GLY A 78 -2.16 -20.00 7.37
C GLY A 78 -2.04 -21.35 6.66
N GLY A 79 -2.16 -21.36 5.34
CA GLY A 79 -2.18 -22.58 4.54
C GLY A 79 -0.87 -23.37 4.58
N SER A 80 -0.97 -24.69 4.37
CA SER A 80 0.17 -25.61 4.32
C SER A 80 0.57 -25.96 2.88
N GLY A 81 1.65 -26.73 2.72
CA GLY A 81 2.05 -27.24 1.40
C GLY A 81 1.11 -28.30 0.81
N THR A 82 0.17 -28.85 1.59
CA THR A 82 -0.79 -29.89 1.16
C THR A 82 -2.25 -29.44 1.25
N ALA A 83 -2.53 -28.42 2.06
CA ALA A 83 -3.82 -27.75 2.18
C ALA A 83 -3.54 -26.24 2.09
N PRO A 84 -3.42 -25.70 0.88
CA PRO A 84 -2.81 -24.40 0.61
C PRO A 84 -3.71 -23.23 0.99
N ASP A 85 -5.02 -23.41 0.96
CA ASP A 85 -5.96 -22.37 1.33
C ASP A 85 -5.94 -22.19 2.85
N SER A 86 -5.95 -20.93 3.29
CA SER A 86 -5.95 -20.62 4.70
C SER A 86 -7.36 -20.46 5.26
N GLY A 87 -7.52 -20.78 6.54
CA GLY A 87 -8.65 -20.35 7.35
C GLY A 87 -8.55 -18.87 7.74
N ALA A 88 -9.44 -18.45 8.63
CA ALA A 88 -9.50 -17.06 9.08
C ALA A 88 -8.43 -16.75 10.14
N ILE A 89 -7.78 -15.60 10.01
CA ILE A 89 -6.71 -15.14 10.89
C ILE A 89 -7.07 -13.75 11.40
N THR A 90 -7.06 -13.55 12.72
CA THR A 90 -7.34 -12.26 13.34
C THR A 90 -6.24 -11.90 14.33
N ILE A 91 -5.70 -10.69 14.23
CA ILE A 91 -4.61 -10.19 15.09
C ILE A 91 -5.12 -8.96 15.85
N HIS A 92 -5.26 -9.09 17.17
CA HIS A 92 -5.61 -7.98 18.05
C HIS A 92 -4.41 -7.15 18.49
N GLY A 93 -3.21 -7.74 18.55
CA GLY A 93 -2.00 -7.06 19.00
C GLY A 93 -0.81 -7.99 19.18
N GLY A 94 0.29 -7.44 19.73
CA GLY A 94 1.56 -8.13 19.93
C GLY A 94 2.57 -7.82 18.83
N VAL A 95 3.70 -8.51 18.87
CA VAL A 95 4.73 -8.48 17.82
C VAL A 95 4.63 -9.78 17.03
N ILE A 96 4.14 -9.71 15.79
CA ILE A 96 3.90 -10.85 14.93
C ILE A 96 4.91 -10.81 13.78
N ASN A 97 5.79 -11.80 13.72
CA ASN A 97 6.74 -11.97 12.64
C ASN A 97 6.40 -13.28 11.91
N ALA A 98 5.91 -13.17 10.68
CA ALA A 98 5.48 -14.30 9.88
C ALA A 98 6.27 -14.35 8.57
N THR A 99 6.98 -15.44 8.33
CA THR A 99 7.73 -15.65 7.09
C THR A 99 7.25 -16.92 6.42
N GLY A 100 6.86 -16.84 5.16
CA GLY A 100 6.49 -18.02 4.37
C GLY A 100 7.65 -18.99 4.22
N GLY A 101 7.35 -20.27 4.07
CA GLY A 101 8.33 -21.24 3.58
C GLY A 101 8.71 -20.89 2.15
N GLY A 102 9.96 -21.15 1.76
CA GLY A 102 10.38 -20.94 0.38
C GLY A 102 11.80 -21.42 0.13
N GLN A 103 12.10 -21.67 -1.13
CA GLN A 103 13.47 -21.88 -1.58
C GLN A 103 13.72 -21.16 -2.90
N SER A 104 14.86 -20.48 -2.98
CA SER A 104 15.33 -19.84 -4.21
C SER A 104 15.35 -20.81 -5.39
N GLY A 105 14.86 -20.35 -6.54
CA GLY A 105 14.69 -21.16 -7.75
C GLY A 105 13.40 -22.02 -7.79
N TYR A 106 12.62 -22.05 -6.71
CA TYR A 106 11.35 -22.78 -6.64
C TYR A 106 10.19 -21.85 -6.30
N CYS A 107 9.42 -22.15 -5.26
CA CYS A 107 8.23 -21.42 -4.88
C CYS A 107 8.28 -21.04 -3.41
N SER A 108 7.42 -20.09 -3.03
CA SER A 108 7.20 -19.73 -1.63
C SER A 108 5.75 -19.50 -1.29
N GLY A 109 5.41 -19.79 -0.03
CA GLY A 109 4.13 -19.44 0.57
C GLY A 109 4.11 -17.98 1.06
N ALA A 110 2.93 -17.51 1.42
CA ALA A 110 2.77 -16.18 1.99
C ALA A 110 3.36 -16.07 3.41
N GLY A 111 3.62 -14.85 3.87
CA GLY A 111 3.91 -14.63 5.30
C GLY A 111 2.70 -15.00 6.15
N ILE A 112 1.57 -14.37 5.86
CA ILE A 112 0.26 -14.65 6.45
C ILE A 112 -0.75 -14.92 5.33
N GLY A 113 -1.42 -16.07 5.36
CA GLY A 113 -2.42 -16.45 4.37
C GLY A 113 -2.09 -17.77 3.67
N GLY A 114 -2.10 -17.80 2.34
CA GLY A 114 -2.03 -19.02 1.55
C GLY A 114 -0.64 -19.67 1.47
N GLY A 115 -0.64 -21.00 1.41
CA GLY A 115 0.52 -21.83 1.05
C GLY A 115 0.65 -22.03 -0.46
N THR A 116 1.64 -22.82 -0.86
CA THR A 116 1.93 -23.19 -2.24
C THR A 116 2.07 -24.70 -2.37
N LEU A 117 1.46 -25.21 -3.44
CA LEU A 117 1.53 -26.59 -3.90
C LEU A 117 2.44 -26.68 -5.13
N SER A 118 2.93 -27.88 -5.37
CA SER A 118 3.76 -28.23 -6.50
C SER A 118 3.07 -28.11 -7.84
N SER A 119 1.75 -28.32 -7.89
CA SER A 119 0.94 -28.37 -9.11
C SER A 119 -0.49 -27.98 -8.79
N GLY A 120 -1.04 -27.00 -9.50
CA GLY A 120 -2.30 -26.33 -9.20
C GLY A 120 -2.10 -24.89 -8.71
N ASN A 121 -3.22 -24.22 -8.48
CA ASN A 121 -3.23 -22.82 -8.06
C ASN A 121 -2.59 -22.63 -6.69
N GLY A 122 -2.03 -21.44 -6.45
CA GLY A 122 -1.58 -21.06 -5.12
C GLY A 122 -2.76 -21.02 -4.14
N GLY A 123 -2.47 -21.22 -2.86
CA GLY A 123 -3.47 -21.16 -1.81
C GLY A 123 -4.05 -19.77 -1.66
N SER A 124 -5.36 -19.67 -1.55
CA SER A 124 -6.03 -18.39 -1.29
C SER A 124 -6.01 -18.08 0.21
N SER A 125 -5.96 -16.81 0.56
CA SER A 125 -6.16 -16.43 1.96
C SER A 125 -7.63 -16.56 2.34
N GLY A 126 -7.89 -17.15 3.51
CA GLY A 126 -9.08 -16.83 4.27
C GLY A 126 -9.06 -15.38 4.74
N ALA A 127 -10.11 -14.94 5.44
CA ALA A 127 -10.17 -13.57 5.95
C ALA A 127 -8.98 -13.28 6.89
N VAL A 128 -8.21 -12.23 6.59
CA VAL A 128 -7.12 -11.75 7.43
C VAL A 128 -7.52 -10.39 8.00
N ILE A 129 -7.67 -10.31 9.33
CA ILE A 129 -8.10 -9.10 10.03
C ILE A 129 -7.00 -8.65 10.99
N ILE A 130 -6.48 -7.44 10.82
CA ILE A 130 -5.49 -6.84 11.71
C ILE A 130 -6.13 -5.65 12.41
N LEU A 131 -6.30 -5.76 13.73
CA LEU A 131 -6.88 -4.71 14.58
C LEU A 131 -5.80 -3.83 15.22
N GLY A 132 -4.58 -4.35 15.37
CA GLY A 132 -3.46 -3.66 16.00
C GLY A 132 -2.21 -4.51 16.12
N GLY A 133 -1.21 -4.01 16.86
CA GLY A 133 0.09 -4.63 17.04
C GLY A 133 1.12 -4.23 16.00
N THR A 134 2.29 -4.86 16.06
CA THR A 134 3.35 -4.76 15.07
C THR A 134 3.38 -6.06 14.28
N VAL A 135 3.03 -6.01 13.00
CA VAL A 135 2.96 -7.17 12.12
C VAL A 135 4.00 -7.03 11.02
N THR A 136 4.94 -7.96 10.96
CA THR A 136 5.89 -8.12 9.85
C THR A 136 5.59 -9.42 9.15
N ALA A 137 5.19 -9.35 7.88
CA ALA A 137 4.78 -10.50 7.10
C ALA A 137 5.54 -10.55 5.77
N ASN A 138 6.42 -11.54 5.61
CA ASN A 138 7.20 -11.70 4.39
C ASN A 138 6.84 -13.04 3.73
N SER A 139 6.73 -13.07 2.41
CA SER A 139 6.77 -14.35 1.71
C SER A 139 8.10 -15.07 1.98
N GLY A 140 8.16 -16.37 1.76
CA GLY A 140 9.45 -17.05 1.66
C GLY A 140 10.22 -16.63 0.41
N GLU A 141 11.52 -16.93 0.35
CA GLU A 141 12.29 -16.77 -0.88
C GLU A 141 11.79 -17.73 -1.96
N GLY A 142 11.53 -17.23 -3.17
CA GLY A 142 10.99 -18.06 -4.24
C GLY A 142 11.19 -17.44 -5.61
N PHE A 143 11.22 -18.30 -6.63
CA PHE A 143 11.17 -17.84 -8.02
C PHE A 143 9.77 -17.34 -8.38
N VAL A 144 8.75 -18.10 -7.92
CA VAL A 144 7.37 -17.63 -7.80
C VAL A 144 7.00 -17.50 -6.34
N ALA A 145 6.60 -16.31 -5.89
CA ALA A 145 6.36 -16.05 -4.48
C ALA A 145 4.88 -15.77 -4.15
N GLY A 146 4.48 -16.19 -2.95
CA GLY A 146 3.27 -15.69 -2.33
C GLY A 146 3.38 -14.21 -1.93
N ALA A 147 2.29 -13.65 -1.44
CA ALA A 147 2.25 -12.30 -0.91
C ALA A 147 2.93 -12.20 0.47
N GLY A 148 3.23 -10.98 0.92
CA GLY A 148 3.53 -10.76 2.34
C GLY A 148 2.33 -11.17 3.20
N ILE A 149 1.17 -10.58 2.91
CA ILE A 149 -0.14 -10.93 3.47
C ILE A 149 -1.11 -11.23 2.33
N GLY A 150 -1.66 -12.45 2.28
CA GLY A 150 -2.67 -12.83 1.29
C GLY A 150 -2.38 -14.17 0.63
N GLY A 151 -2.44 -14.23 -0.69
CA GLY A 151 -2.37 -15.49 -1.45
C GLY A 151 -0.96 -16.09 -1.54
N GLY A 152 -0.86 -17.41 -1.62
CA GLY A 152 0.37 -18.14 -1.87
C GLY A 152 0.78 -18.14 -3.34
N GLY A 153 2.05 -18.41 -3.64
CA GLY A 153 2.55 -18.47 -5.01
C GLY A 153 2.11 -19.74 -5.74
N SER A 154 2.28 -19.81 -7.06
CA SER A 154 2.15 -21.05 -7.84
C SER A 154 3.24 -21.22 -8.91
N PRO A 155 4.07 -22.27 -8.84
CA PRO A 155 5.11 -22.51 -9.83
C PRO A 155 4.60 -23.06 -11.18
N GLN A 156 3.34 -23.47 -11.28
CA GLN A 156 2.78 -24.11 -12.48
C GLN A 156 1.49 -23.46 -12.98
N ASP A 157 0.73 -22.80 -12.10
CA ASP A 157 -0.60 -22.27 -12.42
C ASP A 157 -0.76 -20.84 -11.90
N THR A 158 -2.00 -20.45 -11.55
CA THR A 158 -2.29 -19.09 -11.07
C THR A 158 -1.91 -18.93 -9.61
N GLY A 159 -1.43 -17.75 -9.24
CA GLY A 159 -1.25 -17.41 -7.82
C GLY A 159 -2.56 -17.47 -7.04
N GLY A 160 -2.47 -17.72 -5.74
CA GLY A 160 -3.63 -17.72 -4.85
C GLY A 160 -4.19 -16.32 -4.65
N THR A 161 -5.48 -16.20 -4.37
CA THR A 161 -6.10 -14.89 -4.16
C THR A 161 -5.83 -14.39 -2.74
N GLY A 162 -5.65 -13.07 -2.61
CA GLY A 162 -5.57 -12.37 -1.34
C GLY A 162 -6.89 -11.68 -1.03
N ASP A 163 -7.93 -12.46 -0.76
CA ASP A 163 -9.28 -11.94 -0.63
C ASP A 163 -9.65 -11.64 0.83
N ASN A 164 -10.35 -10.53 1.06
CA ASN A 164 -10.88 -10.11 2.37
C ASN A 164 -9.81 -9.81 3.43
N ILE A 165 -8.81 -9.03 3.04
CA ILE A 165 -7.80 -8.51 3.97
C ILE A 165 -8.31 -7.18 4.53
N THR A 166 -8.44 -7.09 5.85
CA THR A 166 -8.92 -5.89 6.53
C THR A 166 -7.94 -5.43 7.59
N ILE A 167 -7.52 -4.17 7.54
CA ILE A 167 -6.60 -3.57 8.50
C ILE A 167 -7.26 -2.35 9.13
N TYR A 168 -7.50 -2.41 10.44
CA TYR A 168 -8.04 -1.31 11.22
C TYR A 168 -6.96 -0.44 11.88
N GLY A 169 -5.79 -1.01 12.14
CA GLY A 169 -4.72 -0.30 12.84
C GLY A 169 -3.46 -1.15 13.03
N GLY A 170 -2.52 -0.60 13.81
CA GLY A 170 -1.21 -1.21 14.05
C GLY A 170 -0.13 -0.72 13.08
N SER A 171 1.07 -1.27 13.23
CA SER A 171 2.21 -1.08 12.33
C SER A 171 2.37 -2.35 11.50
N VAL A 172 2.03 -2.30 10.21
CA VAL A 172 2.06 -3.47 9.32
C VAL A 172 3.13 -3.27 8.26
N THR A 173 4.11 -4.18 8.21
CA THR A 173 5.08 -4.29 7.12
C THR A 173 4.84 -5.61 6.40
N ALA A 174 4.49 -5.55 5.12
CA ALA A 174 4.17 -6.72 4.32
C ALA A 174 4.96 -6.71 3.00
N ALA A 175 5.74 -7.75 2.75
CA ALA A 175 6.60 -7.80 1.57
C ALA A 175 6.57 -9.16 0.87
N SER A 176 6.48 -9.13 -0.46
CA SER A 176 6.87 -10.27 -1.29
C SER A 176 8.37 -10.21 -1.57
N THR A 177 9.02 -11.37 -1.64
CA THR A 177 10.47 -11.53 -1.87
C THR A 177 10.76 -12.38 -3.12
N GLY A 178 9.78 -12.53 -4.01
CA GLY A 178 9.93 -13.30 -5.25
C GLY A 178 10.75 -12.62 -6.32
N ILE A 179 11.52 -13.39 -7.10
CA ILE A 179 12.47 -12.83 -8.08
C ILE A 179 12.01 -12.84 -9.54
N GLN A 180 11.04 -13.67 -9.95
CA GLN A 180 10.52 -13.68 -11.33
C GLN A 180 9.01 -13.44 -11.43
N SER A 181 8.21 -14.11 -10.60
CA SER A 181 6.77 -13.85 -10.51
C SER A 181 6.41 -13.61 -9.05
N GLY A 182 6.31 -12.34 -8.69
CA GLY A 182 6.13 -11.86 -7.34
C GLY A 182 4.68 -11.82 -6.90
N GLY A 183 4.45 -12.11 -5.63
CA GLY A 183 3.21 -11.74 -4.97
C GLY A 183 3.16 -10.24 -4.68
N ALA A 184 1.98 -9.77 -4.32
CA ALA A 184 1.83 -8.44 -3.77
C ALA A 184 2.47 -8.33 -2.37
N GLY A 185 2.74 -7.11 -1.91
CA GLY A 185 3.01 -6.90 -0.49
C GLY A 185 1.80 -7.33 0.36
N ILE A 186 0.63 -6.79 0.01
CA ILE A 186 -0.67 -7.18 0.56
C ILE A 186 -1.61 -7.50 -0.60
N GLY A 187 -2.10 -8.74 -0.69
CA GLY A 187 -3.06 -9.17 -1.71
C GLY A 187 -2.68 -10.49 -2.38
N GLY A 188 -2.75 -10.55 -3.70
CA GLY A 188 -2.61 -11.80 -4.46
C GLY A 188 -1.19 -12.35 -4.52
N GLY A 189 -1.07 -13.67 -4.60
CA GLY A 189 0.21 -14.35 -4.84
C GLY A 189 0.65 -14.30 -6.30
N GLY A 190 1.94 -14.47 -6.57
CA GLY A 190 2.47 -14.60 -7.92
C GLY A 190 2.14 -15.97 -8.52
N GLY A 191 1.98 -16.04 -9.84
CA GLY A 191 1.76 -17.30 -10.55
C GLY A 191 2.48 -17.38 -11.88
N PHE A 192 2.60 -18.59 -12.40
CA PHE A 192 3.24 -18.82 -13.68
C PHE A 192 2.29 -18.49 -14.84
N THR A 193 1.05 -18.96 -14.77
CA THR A 193 0.02 -18.79 -15.82
C THR A 193 -0.98 -17.67 -15.53
N GLY A 194 -0.90 -17.07 -14.35
CA GLY A 194 -1.65 -15.87 -13.98
C GLY A 194 -1.38 -15.42 -12.55
N GLY A 195 -1.51 -14.13 -12.28
CA GLY A 195 -1.38 -13.60 -10.93
C GLY A 195 -2.66 -13.82 -10.12
N GLY A 196 -2.50 -14.07 -8.82
CA GLY A 196 -3.63 -14.08 -7.89
C GLY A 196 -4.25 -12.69 -7.76
N ALA A 197 -5.58 -12.61 -7.71
CA ALA A 197 -6.26 -11.34 -7.46
C ALA A 197 -6.07 -10.89 -6.01
N GLY A 198 -5.97 -9.57 -5.79
CA GLY A 198 -6.11 -8.95 -4.47
C GLY A 198 -7.47 -8.28 -4.37
N SER A 199 -8.49 -9.04 -3.98
CA SER A 199 -9.88 -8.57 -4.00
C SER A 199 -10.35 -8.18 -2.60
N ASN A 200 -11.05 -7.05 -2.47
CA ASN A 200 -11.61 -6.60 -1.20
C ASN A 200 -10.54 -6.39 -0.10
N ILE A 201 -9.51 -5.61 -0.43
CA ILE A 201 -8.51 -5.14 0.54
C ILE A 201 -8.99 -3.82 1.14
N GLN A 202 -9.16 -3.78 2.46
CA GLN A 202 -9.72 -2.63 3.17
C GLN A 202 -8.76 -2.15 4.26
N ILE A 203 -8.37 -0.88 4.19
CA ILE A 203 -7.49 -0.23 5.17
C ILE A 203 -8.25 0.95 5.78
N TYR A 204 -8.53 0.86 7.07
CA TYR A 204 -9.21 1.91 7.84
C TYR A 204 -8.23 2.76 8.67
N GLY A 205 -7.02 2.26 8.94
CA GLY A 205 -6.04 2.95 9.77
C GLY A 205 -4.72 2.20 9.92
N GLY A 206 -3.84 2.75 10.76
CA GLY A 206 -2.51 2.20 11.05
C GLY A 206 -1.40 2.83 10.21
N THR A 207 -0.18 2.30 10.39
CA THR A 207 0.99 2.62 9.57
C THR A 207 1.34 1.39 8.75
N ILE A 208 1.12 1.47 7.44
CA ILE A 208 1.21 0.34 6.53
C ILE A 208 2.36 0.56 5.57
N LYS A 209 3.25 -0.42 5.46
CA LYS A 209 4.28 -0.49 4.42
C LYS A 209 4.10 -1.79 3.66
N ALA A 210 3.74 -1.70 2.39
CA ALA A 210 3.51 -2.84 1.53
C ALA A 210 4.44 -2.79 0.32
N THR A 211 5.15 -3.87 0.04
CA THR A 211 6.12 -3.95 -1.07
C THR A 211 5.89 -5.21 -1.87
N GLY A 212 5.48 -5.04 -3.13
CA GLY A 212 5.43 -6.11 -4.10
C GLY A 212 6.83 -6.45 -4.60
N SER A 213 7.00 -7.67 -5.09
CA SER A 213 8.22 -8.04 -5.84
C SER A 213 7.92 -8.09 -7.34
N SER A 214 8.81 -8.60 -8.18
CA SER A 214 8.68 -8.52 -9.66
C SER A 214 7.25 -8.81 -10.15
N PHE A 215 6.63 -7.87 -10.88
CA PHE A 215 5.21 -7.90 -11.33
C PHE A 215 4.12 -7.89 -10.25
N GLY A 216 4.44 -7.98 -8.95
CA GLY A 216 3.48 -7.87 -7.87
C GLY A 216 3.23 -6.42 -7.46
N ALA A 217 1.97 -6.07 -7.19
CA ALA A 217 1.62 -4.75 -6.68
C ALA A 217 2.13 -4.54 -5.25
N GLY A 218 2.30 -3.29 -4.81
CA GLY A 218 2.49 -3.01 -3.38
C GLY A 218 1.29 -3.52 -2.58
N ILE A 219 0.09 -3.06 -2.96
CA ILE A 219 -1.20 -3.51 -2.44
C ILE A 219 -2.12 -3.85 -3.61
N GLY A 220 -2.58 -5.10 -3.71
CA GLY A 220 -3.52 -5.54 -4.74
C GLY A 220 -3.10 -6.84 -5.42
N GLY A 221 -3.00 -6.83 -6.74
CA GLY A 221 -2.79 -8.03 -7.56
C GLY A 221 -1.37 -8.59 -7.54
N GLY A 222 -1.27 -9.91 -7.62
CA GLY A 222 -0.01 -10.63 -7.83
C GLY A 222 0.44 -10.62 -9.29
N GLY A 223 1.73 -10.90 -9.52
CA GLY A 223 2.35 -10.95 -10.83
C GLY A 223 2.11 -12.26 -11.59
N SER A 224 2.26 -12.18 -12.92
CA SER A 224 2.31 -13.32 -13.83
C SER A 224 3.62 -13.33 -14.60
N THR A 225 4.10 -14.50 -15.02
CA THR A 225 5.28 -14.59 -15.88
C THR A 225 5.00 -14.11 -17.30
N SER A 226 6.02 -13.58 -17.96
CA SER A 226 6.03 -13.31 -19.39
C SER A 226 6.47 -14.56 -20.15
N SER A 227 5.56 -15.22 -20.87
CA SER A 227 5.89 -16.37 -21.73
C SER A 227 5.58 -16.07 -23.21
N PRO A 228 6.38 -16.60 -24.17
CA PRO A 228 6.10 -16.47 -25.59
C PRO A 228 4.72 -17.03 -25.94
N ASN A 229 3.95 -16.30 -26.76
CA ASN A 229 2.62 -16.73 -27.24
C ASN A 229 1.59 -17.09 -26.14
N SER A 230 1.67 -16.49 -24.95
CA SER A 230 0.74 -16.78 -23.85
C SER A 230 -0.38 -15.74 -23.71
N SER A 231 -1.55 -16.17 -23.22
CA SER A 231 -2.69 -15.31 -22.84
C SER A 231 -2.74 -15.07 -21.32
N TYR A 232 -1.58 -15.12 -20.65
CA TYR A 232 -1.50 -15.01 -19.19
C TYR A 232 -1.80 -13.59 -18.73
N LYS A 233 -2.42 -13.48 -17.56
CA LYS A 233 -2.88 -12.22 -16.99
C LYS A 233 -2.48 -12.12 -15.53
N SER A 234 -1.89 -11.00 -15.14
CA SER A 234 -1.61 -10.66 -13.76
C SER A 234 -2.88 -10.36 -12.97
N GLY A 235 -2.79 -10.46 -11.65
CA GLY A 235 -3.93 -10.32 -10.76
C GLY A 235 -4.52 -8.91 -10.78
N ASP A 236 -5.85 -8.82 -10.73
CA ASP A 236 -6.53 -7.54 -10.50
C ASP A 236 -6.39 -7.11 -9.03
N GLY A 237 -6.47 -5.81 -8.78
CA GLY A 237 -6.47 -5.24 -7.43
C GLY A 237 -7.74 -4.43 -7.17
N ALA A 238 -8.46 -4.76 -6.09
CA ALA A 238 -9.58 -4.00 -5.57
C ALA A 238 -9.29 -3.54 -4.14
N VAL A 239 -8.97 -2.26 -4.00
CA VAL A 239 -8.40 -1.68 -2.77
C VAL A 239 -9.22 -0.47 -2.31
N THR A 240 -9.58 -0.45 -1.02
CA THR A 240 -10.22 0.69 -0.35
C THR A 240 -9.38 1.15 0.82
N ILE A 241 -8.99 2.42 0.82
CA ILE A 241 -8.25 3.07 1.91
C ILE A 241 -9.09 4.23 2.42
N SER A 242 -9.36 4.25 3.72
CA SER A 242 -10.18 5.29 4.36
C SER A 242 -9.45 5.99 5.51
N GLY A 243 -8.22 5.58 5.82
CA GLY A 243 -7.41 6.19 6.87
C GLY A 243 -6.03 5.55 7.00
N GLY A 244 -5.23 6.11 7.91
CA GLY A 244 -3.87 5.66 8.20
C GLY A 244 -2.79 6.36 7.37
N THR A 245 -1.55 5.91 7.54
CA THR A 245 -0.39 6.27 6.72
C THR A 245 0.01 5.03 5.94
N VAL A 246 -0.17 5.04 4.63
CA VAL A 246 0.03 3.87 3.76
C VAL A 246 1.13 4.18 2.77
N THR A 247 2.20 3.38 2.80
CA THR A 247 3.24 3.37 1.77
C THR A 247 3.15 2.07 0.99
N ALA A 248 2.97 2.15 -0.33
CA ALA A 248 2.80 1.00 -1.20
C ALA A 248 3.73 1.09 -2.42
N VAL A 249 4.63 0.12 -2.55
CA VAL A 249 5.64 0.09 -3.62
C VAL A 249 5.41 -1.15 -4.48
N GLY A 250 5.11 -0.93 -5.75
CA GLY A 250 4.99 -2.00 -6.75
C GLY A 250 6.36 -2.51 -7.21
N GLY A 251 6.41 -3.76 -7.64
CA GLY A 251 7.54 -4.26 -8.41
C GLY A 251 7.52 -3.80 -9.87
N ASP A 252 8.45 -4.30 -10.68
CA ASP A 252 8.55 -3.96 -12.10
C ASP A 252 7.20 -4.11 -12.80
N TYR A 253 6.84 -3.10 -13.60
CA TYR A 253 5.59 -3.00 -14.36
C TYR A 253 4.30 -3.02 -13.52
N ALA A 254 4.35 -3.19 -12.20
CA ALA A 254 3.18 -3.34 -11.35
C ALA A 254 2.76 -2.00 -10.75
N ALA A 255 1.49 -1.92 -10.32
CA ALA A 255 1.02 -0.75 -9.62
C ALA A 255 1.60 -0.67 -8.19
N GLY A 256 1.76 0.54 -7.66
CA GLY A 256 1.95 0.72 -6.22
C GLY A 256 0.73 0.20 -5.47
N ILE A 257 -0.45 0.68 -5.87
CA ILE A 257 -1.75 0.21 -5.38
C ILE A 257 -2.64 -0.13 -6.57
N GLY A 258 -3.07 -1.40 -6.67
CA GLY A 258 -3.99 -1.87 -7.71
C GLY A 258 -3.50 -3.14 -8.40
N GLY A 259 -3.41 -3.13 -9.73
CA GLY A 259 -3.16 -4.33 -10.53
C GLY A 259 -1.71 -4.81 -10.54
N GLY A 260 -1.51 -6.12 -10.70
CA GLY A 260 -0.20 -6.71 -10.97
C GLY A 260 0.34 -6.33 -12.36
N GLY A 261 1.65 -6.34 -12.54
CA GLY A 261 2.32 -5.84 -13.73
C GLY A 261 2.29 -6.76 -14.94
N GLY A 262 2.47 -6.19 -16.12
CA GLY A 262 2.58 -6.90 -17.39
C GLY A 262 3.26 -6.06 -18.46
N TYR A 263 3.73 -6.71 -19.52
CA TYR A 263 4.32 -6.06 -20.68
C TYR A 263 4.18 -6.97 -21.90
N TYR A 264 4.42 -6.42 -23.08
CA TYR A 264 4.51 -7.17 -24.32
C TYR A 264 5.78 -6.81 -25.10
N TYR A 265 6.44 -7.82 -25.66
CA TYR A 265 7.60 -7.66 -26.52
C TYR A 265 7.43 -8.44 -27.82
N SER A 266 8.00 -7.90 -28.89
CA SER A 266 8.03 -8.55 -30.20
C SER A 266 9.40 -8.36 -30.84
N THR A 267 10.01 -9.47 -31.24
CA THR A 267 11.29 -9.53 -31.96
C THR A 267 11.09 -10.24 -33.30
N GLN A 268 12.12 -10.25 -34.14
CA GLN A 268 12.09 -10.98 -35.41
C GLN A 268 11.82 -12.50 -35.24
N TYR A 269 12.14 -13.08 -34.08
CA TYR A 269 12.08 -14.54 -33.86
C TYR A 269 11.00 -14.98 -32.89
N THR A 270 10.53 -14.11 -32.01
CA THR A 270 9.55 -14.44 -30.97
C THR A 270 8.82 -13.20 -30.48
N SER A 271 7.57 -13.38 -30.08
CA SER A 271 6.80 -12.41 -29.32
C SER A 271 6.21 -13.07 -28.08
N GLY A 272 6.01 -12.27 -27.04
CA GLY A 272 5.58 -12.77 -25.75
C GLY A 272 5.23 -11.63 -24.80
N GLY A 273 4.78 -12.01 -23.61
CA GLY A 273 4.35 -11.06 -22.61
C GLY A 273 3.25 -11.63 -21.73
N CYS A 274 2.74 -10.78 -20.86
CA CYS A 274 1.55 -11.03 -20.06
C CYS A 274 0.73 -9.74 -19.98
N THR A 275 -0.58 -9.89 -19.91
CA THR A 275 -1.50 -8.78 -19.68
C THR A 275 -1.40 -8.35 -18.22
N GLY A 276 -1.33 -7.05 -17.97
CA GLY A 276 -1.40 -6.50 -16.62
C GLY A 276 -2.75 -6.72 -15.96
N GLY A 277 -2.75 -6.64 -14.64
CA GLY A 277 -3.94 -6.56 -13.83
C GLY A 277 -4.57 -5.16 -13.87
N THR A 278 -5.87 -5.12 -13.70
CA THR A 278 -6.64 -3.89 -13.55
C THR A 278 -6.69 -3.44 -12.10
N GLY A 279 -6.79 -2.12 -11.88
CA GLY A 279 -6.93 -1.50 -10.58
C GLY A 279 -8.29 -0.86 -10.38
N SER A 280 -8.95 -1.22 -9.28
CA SER A 280 -10.12 -0.54 -8.72
C SER A 280 -9.74 -0.02 -7.34
N VAL A 281 -9.43 1.28 -7.25
CA VAL A 281 -8.86 1.90 -6.04
C VAL A 281 -9.74 3.05 -5.57
N THR A 282 -10.17 2.99 -4.32
CA THR A 282 -10.85 4.09 -3.63
C THR A 282 -10.04 4.54 -2.44
N ILE A 283 -9.68 5.83 -2.42
CA ILE A 283 -9.02 6.49 -1.29
C ILE A 283 -9.97 7.58 -0.80
N SER A 284 -10.43 7.45 0.44
CA SER A 284 -11.38 8.37 1.09
C SER A 284 -10.84 9.01 2.38
N GLY A 285 -9.58 8.73 2.73
CA GLY A 285 -8.92 9.28 3.90
C GLY A 285 -7.46 8.83 4.05
N GLY A 286 -6.76 9.49 4.96
CA GLY A 286 -5.37 9.18 5.33
C GLY A 286 -4.31 9.88 4.47
N ILE A 287 -3.07 9.44 4.66
CA ILE A 287 -1.91 9.84 3.86
C ILE A 287 -1.43 8.60 3.11
N VAL A 288 -1.49 8.64 1.78
CA VAL A 288 -1.15 7.51 0.91
C VAL A 288 0.03 7.89 0.04
N ASP A 289 1.09 7.11 0.09
CA ASP A 289 2.28 7.22 -0.73
C ASP A 289 2.42 5.94 -1.56
N ALA A 290 2.15 6.06 -2.86
CA ALA A 290 2.20 4.95 -3.77
C ALA A 290 3.26 5.20 -4.84
N SER A 291 4.04 4.17 -5.13
CA SER A 291 5.06 4.24 -6.18
C SER A 291 5.13 2.98 -7.02
N SER A 292 5.54 3.18 -8.27
CA SER A 292 5.86 2.16 -9.25
C SER A 292 7.17 2.54 -9.95
N PRO A 293 8.04 1.57 -10.30
CA PRO A 293 9.25 1.84 -11.06
C PRO A 293 8.95 2.64 -12.34
N THR A 294 9.63 3.77 -12.52
CA THR A 294 9.52 4.62 -13.72
C THR A 294 10.49 4.23 -14.84
N GLU A 295 11.50 3.42 -14.50
CA GLU A 295 12.52 2.92 -15.42
C GLU A 295 12.42 1.40 -15.43
N VAL A 296 11.85 0.86 -16.50
CA VAL A 296 11.64 -0.59 -16.68
C VAL A 296 12.29 -1.06 -17.98
N ALA A 297 12.60 -2.35 -18.08
CA ALA A 297 13.32 -2.87 -19.25
C ALA A 297 12.50 -2.78 -20.55
N TRP A 298 11.17 -2.73 -20.45
CA TRP A 298 10.26 -2.50 -21.58
C TRP A 298 9.52 -1.18 -21.38
N GLU A 299 10.13 -0.10 -21.85
CA GLU A 299 9.60 1.26 -21.76
C GLU A 299 8.16 1.35 -22.30
N GLY A 300 7.31 2.12 -21.62
CA GLY A 300 5.90 2.30 -21.94
C GLY A 300 4.98 1.25 -21.32
N TYR A 301 5.52 0.32 -20.54
CA TYR A 301 4.76 -0.66 -19.76
C TYR A 301 4.91 -0.43 -18.24
N GLU A 302 5.28 0.77 -17.82
CA GLU A 302 5.32 1.14 -16.41
C GLU A 302 3.93 0.95 -15.77
N GLY A 303 3.90 0.49 -14.54
CA GLY A 303 2.66 0.44 -13.76
C GLY A 303 2.27 1.85 -13.30
N ALA A 304 0.97 2.08 -13.10
CA ALA A 304 0.54 3.32 -12.45
C ALA A 304 0.90 3.26 -10.96
N PRO A 305 1.35 4.35 -10.32
CA PRO A 305 1.47 4.40 -8.86
C PRO A 305 0.19 3.95 -8.17
N ILE A 306 -0.97 4.40 -8.68
CA ILE A 306 -2.31 3.99 -8.24
C ILE A 306 -3.16 3.65 -9.46
N GLY A 307 -3.59 2.39 -9.59
CA GLY A 307 -4.44 1.94 -10.69
C GLY A 307 -3.97 0.62 -11.32
N ASN A 308 -3.89 0.59 -12.64
CA ASN A 308 -3.52 -0.61 -13.37
C ASN A 308 -2.01 -0.90 -13.30
N GLY A 309 -1.66 -2.18 -13.44
CA GLY A 309 -0.31 -2.54 -13.87
C GLY A 309 -0.11 -2.25 -15.36
N GLY A 310 1.15 -2.33 -15.80
CA GLY A 310 1.54 -2.21 -17.19
C GLY A 310 0.84 -3.23 -18.09
N ASN A 311 0.60 -2.87 -19.35
CA ASN A 311 -0.07 -3.75 -20.33
C ASN A 311 -1.46 -4.25 -19.91
N ALA A 312 -2.25 -3.47 -19.16
CA ALA A 312 -3.63 -3.81 -18.81
C ALA A 312 -4.64 -3.72 -19.99
N GLY A 313 -4.14 -3.59 -21.23
CA GLY A 313 -4.93 -3.37 -22.44
C GLY A 313 -5.70 -2.05 -22.41
N ASP A 314 -6.83 -2.01 -23.11
CA ASP A 314 -7.71 -0.82 -23.19
C ASP A 314 -8.59 -0.63 -21.94
N THR A 315 -8.41 -1.44 -20.89
CA THR A 315 -9.25 -1.38 -19.70
C THR A 315 -8.76 -0.28 -18.78
N ALA A 316 -9.50 0.84 -18.71
CA ALA A 316 -9.16 1.92 -17.80
C ALA A 316 -9.27 1.50 -16.33
N ALA A 317 -8.31 1.95 -15.50
CA ALA A 317 -8.41 1.83 -14.05
C ALA A 317 -9.61 2.63 -13.52
N THR A 318 -10.21 2.16 -12.44
CA THR A 318 -11.19 2.95 -11.67
C THR A 318 -10.51 3.48 -10.43
N VAL A 319 -10.19 4.78 -10.41
CA VAL A 319 -9.49 5.42 -9.28
C VAL A 319 -10.30 6.60 -8.77
N SER A 320 -10.62 6.59 -7.47
CA SER A 320 -11.26 7.70 -6.77
C SER A 320 -10.43 8.13 -5.58
N LYS A 321 -10.15 9.42 -5.45
CA LYS A 321 -9.34 10.01 -4.39
C LYS A 321 -10.10 11.19 -3.78
N THR A 322 -10.43 11.09 -2.51
CA THR A 322 -11.21 12.09 -1.76
C THR A 322 -10.72 12.16 -0.32
N ASN A 323 -10.78 13.35 0.27
CA ASN A 323 -10.43 13.67 1.65
C ASN A 323 -9.10 13.05 2.14
N ALA A 324 -8.08 13.01 1.28
CA ALA A 324 -6.79 12.38 1.57
C ALA A 324 -5.62 13.19 1.00
N ILE A 325 -4.43 12.98 1.55
CA ILE A 325 -3.16 13.42 0.95
C ILE A 325 -2.59 12.22 0.19
N VAL A 326 -2.39 12.35 -1.12
CA VAL A 326 -1.95 11.25 -1.99
C VAL A 326 -0.68 11.63 -2.73
N PHE A 327 0.38 10.84 -2.57
CA PHE A 327 1.62 10.92 -3.32
C PHE A 327 1.68 9.81 -4.35
N GLU A 328 1.99 10.17 -5.59
CA GLU A 328 2.21 9.26 -6.70
C GLU A 328 3.60 9.49 -7.26
N ASN A 329 4.52 8.56 -7.04
CA ASN A 329 5.94 8.72 -7.39
C ASN A 329 6.53 10.05 -6.86
N GLY A 330 6.18 10.41 -5.63
CA GLY A 330 6.67 11.61 -4.96
C GLY A 330 5.92 12.91 -5.28
N ALA A 331 5.02 12.91 -6.26
CA ALA A 331 4.15 14.05 -6.54
C ALA A 331 2.90 13.99 -5.64
N GLY A 332 2.82 14.87 -4.65
CA GLY A 332 1.74 14.94 -3.68
C GLY A 332 0.59 15.85 -4.12
N THR A 333 -0.64 15.39 -3.88
CA THR A 333 -1.87 16.17 -4.07
C THR A 333 -2.77 16.04 -2.85
N VAL A 334 -3.31 17.17 -2.38
CA VAL A 334 -4.43 17.17 -1.43
C VAL A 334 -5.73 16.96 -2.20
N CYS A 335 -6.42 15.85 -1.95
CA CYS A 335 -7.66 15.51 -2.64
C CYS A 335 -8.85 15.84 -1.73
N GLY A 336 -9.69 16.81 -2.12
CA GLY A 336 -10.89 17.19 -1.36
C GLY A 336 -10.58 18.01 -0.10
N ALA A 337 -11.38 17.82 0.96
CA ALA A 337 -11.21 18.55 2.21
C ALA A 337 -10.47 17.68 3.24
N VAL A 338 -9.27 18.09 3.61
CA VAL A 338 -8.39 17.35 4.52
C VAL A 338 -8.17 18.15 5.80
N THR A 339 -8.38 17.47 6.93
CA THR A 339 -7.96 17.93 8.25
C THR A 339 -6.80 17.06 8.71
N LEU A 340 -5.62 17.66 8.85
CA LEU A 340 -4.43 17.02 9.37
C LEU A 340 -4.25 17.43 10.83
N ASP A 341 -4.42 16.48 11.75
CA ASP A 341 -4.21 16.70 13.19
C ASP A 341 -2.92 16.06 13.73
N GLY A 342 -2.29 15.19 12.95
CA GLY A 342 -1.02 14.55 13.29
C GLY A 342 0.20 15.25 12.68
N SER A 343 1.37 14.71 12.98
CA SER A 343 2.61 15.12 12.30
C SER A 343 2.95 14.15 11.17
N TYR A 344 3.34 14.67 10.02
CA TYR A 344 3.85 13.88 8.89
C TYR A 344 5.09 14.52 8.28
N THR A 345 6.14 13.72 8.14
CA THR A 345 7.38 14.12 7.47
C THR A 345 7.30 13.71 6.01
N VAL A 346 7.11 14.68 5.12
CA VAL A 346 7.14 14.51 3.67
C VAL A 346 8.58 14.20 3.25
N PRO A 347 8.83 13.13 2.48
CA PRO A 347 10.17 12.81 1.97
C PRO A 347 10.81 14.00 1.23
N GLY A 348 12.13 14.13 1.33
CA GLY A 348 12.84 15.36 0.97
C GLY A 348 12.77 15.74 -0.52
N ASP A 349 12.56 14.78 -1.40
CA ASP A 349 12.40 14.94 -2.84
C ASP A 349 10.93 15.12 -3.28
N TYR A 350 9.97 15.02 -2.36
CA TYR A 350 8.55 15.03 -2.68
C TYR A 350 8.00 16.45 -2.74
N THR A 351 6.93 16.62 -3.51
CA THR A 351 6.17 17.87 -3.59
C THR A 351 4.77 17.69 -3.03
N LEU A 352 4.10 18.77 -2.66
CA LEU A 352 2.69 18.74 -2.25
C LEU A 352 1.93 19.94 -2.81
N ASN A 353 0.92 19.67 -3.65
CA ASN A 353 0.02 20.67 -4.19
C ASN A 353 -1.36 20.63 -3.53
N ILE A 354 -1.93 21.80 -3.24
CA ILE A 354 -3.34 21.97 -2.88
C ILE A 354 -4.05 22.61 -4.10
N PRO A 355 -4.71 21.81 -4.96
CA PRO A 355 -5.37 22.33 -6.16
C PRO A 355 -6.63 23.13 -5.83
N VAL A 356 -7.14 23.87 -6.81
CA VAL A 356 -8.43 24.59 -6.70
C VAL A 356 -9.55 23.64 -6.22
N GLY A 357 -10.30 24.09 -5.21
CA GLY A 357 -11.41 23.32 -4.64
C GLY A 357 -11.02 22.27 -3.59
N ALA A 358 -9.72 22.02 -3.39
CA ALA A 358 -9.22 21.21 -2.27
C ALA A 358 -8.82 22.11 -1.08
N SER A 359 -8.86 21.59 0.14
CA SER A 359 -8.43 22.33 1.32
C SER A 359 -7.61 21.45 2.26
N LEU A 360 -6.61 22.06 2.88
CA LEU A 360 -5.82 21.46 3.95
C LEU A 360 -5.91 22.37 5.18
N SER A 361 -6.25 21.79 6.31
CA SER A 361 -6.45 22.48 7.59
C SER A 361 -6.06 21.56 8.74
N GLY A 362 -6.26 22.01 9.98
CA GLY A 362 -6.05 21.20 11.18
C GLY A 362 -4.87 21.66 12.02
N SER A 363 -4.71 21.00 13.17
CA SER A 363 -3.71 21.36 14.18
C SER A 363 -2.35 20.67 14.00
N GLY A 364 -2.25 19.79 13.01
CA GLY A 364 -1.09 18.97 12.72
C GLY A 364 0.08 19.73 12.11
N THR A 365 1.13 18.98 11.79
CA THR A 365 2.39 19.55 11.28
C THR A 365 2.91 18.74 10.09
N LEU A 366 3.13 19.42 8.98
CA LEU A 366 3.94 18.91 7.88
C LEU A 366 5.40 19.35 8.10
N SER A 367 6.35 18.50 7.69
CA SER A 367 7.77 18.84 7.69
C SER A 367 8.48 18.13 6.54
N GLY A 368 9.71 18.54 6.22
CA GLY A 368 10.43 17.99 5.07
C GLY A 368 9.88 18.52 3.74
N GLY A 369 9.89 17.67 2.70
CA GLY A 369 9.47 18.02 1.35
C GLY A 369 10.41 18.99 0.62
N ASN A 370 10.32 18.98 -0.71
CA ASN A 370 11.05 19.88 -1.59
C ASN A 370 10.25 21.17 -1.86
N ALA A 371 8.97 21.03 -2.24
CA ALA A 371 8.13 22.15 -2.61
C ALA A 371 6.67 21.96 -2.19
N PHE A 372 6.06 23.02 -1.68
CA PHE A 372 4.66 23.08 -1.25
C PHE A 372 3.98 24.22 -2.01
N THR A 373 2.92 23.92 -2.75
CA THR A 373 2.20 24.90 -3.58
C THR A 373 0.71 24.85 -3.31
N THR A 374 0.04 25.98 -3.48
CA THR A 374 -1.41 26.06 -3.35
C THR A 374 -2.01 26.97 -4.41
N GLU A 375 -3.06 26.45 -5.04
CA GLU A 375 -3.93 27.18 -5.95
C GLU A 375 -5.21 27.64 -5.23
N ASN A 376 -5.37 27.33 -3.94
CA ASN A 376 -6.57 27.69 -3.18
C ASN A 376 -6.26 28.79 -2.17
N LEU A 377 -6.97 29.92 -2.28
CA LEU A 377 -6.95 30.99 -1.31
C LEU A 377 -8.34 31.13 -0.68
N THR A 378 -8.39 31.22 0.64
CA THR A 378 -9.57 31.64 1.39
C THR A 378 -9.31 33.00 2.05
N ALA A 379 -10.37 33.74 2.35
CA ALA A 379 -10.26 35.11 2.86
C ALA A 379 -9.48 35.19 4.19
N ASP A 380 -9.53 34.15 5.01
CA ASP A 380 -8.83 34.01 6.27
C ASP A 380 -7.33 33.70 6.13
N MET A 381 -6.88 33.24 4.95
CA MET A 381 -5.46 33.01 4.66
C MET A 381 -4.74 34.28 4.22
N ILE A 382 -5.49 35.29 3.76
CA ILE A 382 -4.94 36.53 3.22
C ILE A 382 -4.72 37.51 4.37
N SER A 383 -3.46 37.88 4.61
CA SER A 383 -3.11 38.86 5.62
C SER A 383 -3.36 40.28 5.10
N VAL A 384 -4.03 41.10 5.91
CA VAL A 384 -4.19 42.53 5.63
C VAL A 384 -2.92 43.27 6.10
N PRO A 385 -2.29 44.11 5.26
CA PRO A 385 -1.12 44.89 5.65
C PRO A 385 -1.43 45.78 6.85
N THR A 386 -0.57 45.74 7.87
CA THR A 386 -0.79 46.44 9.15
C THR A 386 -0.27 47.88 9.14
N ASN A 387 0.51 48.23 8.12
CA ASN A 387 1.15 49.53 7.92
C ASN A 387 0.33 50.47 7.02
N LEU A 388 -0.92 50.14 6.71
CA LEU A 388 -1.82 51.01 5.96
C LEU A 388 -2.14 52.29 6.76
N TYR A 389 -2.04 53.45 6.11
CA TYR A 389 -2.33 54.76 6.71
C TYR A 389 -3.03 55.68 5.71
N TYR A 390 -3.79 56.63 6.25
CA TYR A 390 -4.47 57.68 5.49
C TYR A 390 -3.58 58.92 5.35
N ASN A 391 -3.41 59.41 4.13
CA ASN A 391 -2.66 60.62 3.79
C ASN A 391 -3.44 61.61 2.90
N GLY A 392 -4.71 61.33 2.61
CA GLY A 392 -5.53 62.14 1.70
C GLY A 392 -5.37 61.84 0.21
N GLU A 393 -4.50 60.89 -0.17
CA GLU A 393 -4.29 60.46 -1.56
C GLU A 393 -4.94 59.10 -1.85
N ASP A 394 -5.12 58.79 -3.14
CA ASP A 394 -5.58 57.47 -3.58
C ASP A 394 -4.46 56.44 -3.42
N ARG A 395 -4.68 55.45 -2.55
CA ARG A 395 -3.69 54.42 -2.21
C ARG A 395 -3.83 53.12 -3.02
N THR A 396 -4.69 53.09 -4.05
CA THR A 396 -5.03 51.84 -4.77
C THR A 396 -3.79 51.09 -5.28
N ALA A 397 -2.85 51.78 -5.91
CA ALA A 397 -1.63 51.17 -6.46
C ALA A 397 -0.69 50.63 -5.36
N ASP A 398 -0.55 51.38 -4.26
CA ASP A 398 0.29 50.98 -3.14
C ASP A 398 -0.30 49.74 -2.44
N ILE A 399 -1.61 49.73 -2.19
CA ILE A 399 -2.31 48.59 -1.56
C ILE A 399 -2.21 47.36 -2.46
N THR A 400 -2.37 47.53 -3.78
CA THR A 400 -2.19 46.43 -4.73
C THR A 400 -0.78 45.84 -4.62
N THR A 401 0.25 46.68 -4.55
CA THR A 401 1.65 46.26 -4.45
C THR A 401 1.92 45.52 -3.14
N GLU A 402 1.43 46.04 -2.00
CA GLU A 402 1.58 45.38 -0.69
C GLU A 402 0.87 44.03 -0.66
N LEU A 403 -0.38 43.95 -1.11
CA LEU A 403 -1.15 42.70 -1.13
C LEU A 403 -0.54 41.66 -2.09
N SER A 404 0.00 42.09 -3.21
CA SER A 404 0.73 41.20 -4.14
C SER A 404 1.98 40.65 -3.46
N GLY A 405 2.72 41.49 -2.74
CA GLY A 405 3.89 41.07 -1.96
C GLY A 405 3.57 40.11 -0.81
N GLU A 406 2.37 40.15 -0.23
CA GLU A 406 1.94 39.14 0.76
C GLU A 406 1.68 37.77 0.11
N LEU A 407 1.17 37.71 -1.12
CA LEU A 407 1.03 36.44 -1.86
C LEU A 407 2.39 35.79 -2.14
N ASP A 408 3.41 36.59 -2.47
CA ASP A 408 4.78 36.13 -2.74
C ASP A 408 5.45 35.48 -1.52
N LYS A 409 5.03 35.84 -0.29
CA LYS A 409 5.53 35.20 0.94
C LYS A 409 4.97 33.79 1.14
N GLY A 410 3.89 33.45 0.44
CA GLY A 410 3.14 32.22 0.63
C GLY A 410 2.27 32.25 1.88
N ILE A 411 1.57 31.13 2.10
CA ILE A 411 0.65 30.96 3.23
C ILE A 411 1.08 29.77 4.10
N THR A 412 0.98 29.92 5.42
CA THR A 412 1.34 28.83 6.35
C THR A 412 0.14 27.94 6.61
N ILE A 413 0.25 26.66 6.24
CA ILE A 413 -0.74 25.62 6.51
C ILE A 413 -0.04 24.45 7.20
N CYS A 414 -0.58 23.97 8.32
CA CYS A 414 -0.01 22.87 9.10
C CYS A 414 1.51 23.03 9.36
N GLY A 415 1.94 24.25 9.70
CA GLY A 415 3.35 24.55 10.00
C GLY A 415 4.29 24.66 8.79
N GLN A 416 3.82 24.43 7.55
CA GLN A 416 4.60 24.61 6.32
C GLN A 416 4.12 25.82 5.51
N THR A 417 5.05 26.53 4.88
CA THR A 417 4.72 27.62 3.96
C THR A 417 4.50 27.07 2.55
N PHE A 418 3.32 27.34 1.99
CA PHE A 418 2.93 27.02 0.63
C PHE A 418 3.08 28.27 -0.24
N ALA A 419 3.83 28.14 -1.34
CA ALA A 419 3.87 29.18 -2.36
C ALA A 419 2.50 29.26 -3.06
N VAL A 420 1.97 30.47 -3.21
CA VAL A 420 0.68 30.70 -3.88
C VAL A 420 0.91 30.85 -5.38
N SER A 421 0.18 30.09 -6.19
CA SER A 421 0.29 30.12 -7.66
C SER A 421 -1.05 30.34 -8.34
N GLY A 422 -1.03 31.01 -9.49
CA GLY A 422 -2.22 31.25 -10.32
C GLY A 422 -3.08 32.45 -9.89
N TRP A 423 -2.77 33.10 -8.76
CA TRP A 423 -3.55 34.22 -8.24
C TRP A 423 -3.00 35.60 -8.62
N THR A 424 -3.92 36.51 -8.91
CA THR A 424 -3.66 37.95 -9.08
C THR A 424 -4.60 38.74 -8.16
N VAL A 425 -4.20 39.96 -7.79
CA VAL A 425 -5.01 40.86 -6.97
C VAL A 425 -5.30 42.17 -7.72
N GLU A 426 -6.57 42.59 -7.72
CA GLU A 426 -7.02 43.89 -8.18
C GLU A 426 -7.65 44.65 -7.01
N VAL A 427 -7.21 45.89 -6.77
CA VAL A 427 -7.77 46.75 -5.72
C VAL A 427 -8.63 47.83 -6.36
N SER A 428 -9.82 48.04 -5.81
CA SER A 428 -10.72 49.12 -6.20
C SER A 428 -11.07 50.00 -5.00
N ARG A 429 -11.02 51.31 -5.18
CA ARG A 429 -11.39 52.29 -4.16
C ARG A 429 -12.91 52.49 -4.15
N THR A 430 -13.51 52.35 -2.96
CA THR A 430 -14.94 52.60 -2.75
C THR A 430 -15.17 54.00 -2.20
N ASP A 431 -14.34 54.45 -1.25
CA ASP A 431 -14.27 55.83 -0.78
C ASP A 431 -12.86 56.17 -0.24
N ASP A 432 -12.69 57.28 0.47
CA ASP A 432 -11.40 57.74 1.00
C ASP A 432 -10.75 56.78 2.03
N LEU A 433 -11.54 55.91 2.66
CA LEU A 433 -11.11 54.99 3.72
C LEU A 433 -11.39 53.52 3.42
N HIS A 434 -12.21 53.22 2.41
CA HIS A 434 -12.61 51.85 2.07
C HIS A 434 -12.08 51.43 0.68
N TYR A 435 -11.36 50.32 0.67
CA TYR A 435 -10.83 49.65 -0.52
C TYR A 435 -11.34 48.21 -0.54
N THR A 436 -11.62 47.69 -1.74
CA THR A 436 -11.97 46.29 -1.96
C THR A 436 -10.87 45.63 -2.78
N ALA A 437 -10.27 44.56 -2.25
CA ALA A 437 -9.32 43.73 -2.96
C ALA A 437 -10.02 42.48 -3.50
N THR A 438 -9.89 42.24 -4.80
CA THR A 438 -10.44 41.08 -5.49
C THR A 438 -9.29 40.19 -5.93
N TYR A 439 -9.26 38.97 -5.40
CA TYR A 439 -8.30 37.95 -5.78
C TYR A 439 -8.91 37.08 -6.87
N THR A 440 -8.18 36.88 -7.97
CA THR A 440 -8.64 36.06 -9.11
C THR A 440 -7.59 35.02 -9.45
N ASN A 441 -8.01 33.76 -9.59
CA ASN A 441 -7.18 32.68 -10.08
C ASN A 441 -7.40 32.51 -11.60
N THR A 442 -6.33 32.52 -12.40
CA THR A 442 -6.38 32.47 -13.88
C THR A 442 -5.97 31.13 -14.45
#